data_AF-A0A533UNH8-F1
#
_entry.id   AF-A0A533UNH8-F1
#
_cell.length_a   1.000
_cell.length_b   1.000
_cell.length_c   1.000
_cell.angle_alpha   90.00
_cell.angle_beta   90.00
_cell.angle_gamma   90.00
#
_symmetry.space_group_name_H-M   'P 1'
#
loop_
_entity.id
_entity.type
_entity.pdbx_description
1 polymer ?
#
loop_
_entity_poly.entity_id
_entity_poly.type
_entity_poly.pdbx_seq_one_letter_code
_entity_poly.pdbx_strand_id
1 'polypeptide(L)'
;LAMHHHLIGVPDTGTDRVTVIDSGDVLRSALASKIDLVICGHKHRPWFWNFGNLSIANAGTASSERVRGLFENTYNIITIDKGKIRVDLKIVGGKRIPLQDLVENYKRFGEE
;
A
#
# COMPACT_ATOMS: atom_id res chain seq x y z
N LEU A 1 -12.66 -0.99 0.56
CA LEU A 1 -12.61 -1.27 -0.90
C LEU A 1 -11.39 -2.12 -1.20
N ALA A 2 -11.49 -3.11 -2.08
CA ALA A 2 -10.34 -3.91 -2.53
C ALA A 2 -10.22 -3.83 -4.04
N MET A 3 -9.00 -3.59 -4.54
CA MET A 3 -8.72 -3.49 -5.96
C MET A 3 -7.29 -3.95 -6.29
N HIS A 4 -7.05 -4.34 -7.54
CA HIS A 4 -5.72 -4.82 -7.93
C HIS A 4 -4.74 -3.67 -8.16
N HIS A 5 -5.11 -2.70 -9.00
CA HIS A 5 -4.26 -1.54 -9.29
C HIS A 5 -4.25 -0.57 -8.11
N HIS A 6 -3.14 0.14 -7.94
CA HIS A 6 -3.00 1.16 -6.90
C HIS A 6 -3.84 2.39 -7.23
N LEU A 7 -4.61 2.85 -6.24
CA LEU A 7 -5.48 4.03 -6.39
C LEU A 7 -4.68 5.33 -6.46
N ILE A 8 -3.57 5.38 -5.74
CA ILE A 8 -2.61 6.49 -5.73
C ILE A 8 -1.23 5.94 -6.10
N GLY A 9 -0.50 6.66 -6.95
CA GLY A 9 0.82 6.26 -7.43
C GLY A 9 1.77 5.95 -6.28
N VAL A 10 2.46 4.81 -6.33
CA VAL A 10 3.35 4.35 -5.26
C VAL A 10 4.81 4.80 -5.54
N PRO A 11 5.55 5.35 -4.57
CA PRO A 11 6.94 5.77 -4.77
C PRO A 11 7.86 4.64 -5.23
N ASP A 12 8.91 5.00 -5.97
CA ASP A 12 9.90 4.09 -6.58
C ASP A 12 9.36 3.07 -7.58
N THR A 13 8.14 3.27 -8.11
CA THR A 13 7.54 2.33 -9.07
C THR A 13 7.68 2.76 -10.54
N GLY A 14 8.42 3.84 -10.79
CA GLY A 14 8.71 4.36 -12.13
C GLY A 14 7.49 5.00 -12.81
N THR A 15 7.60 5.25 -14.12
CA THR A 15 6.49 5.81 -14.91
C THR A 15 5.35 4.80 -14.97
N ASP A 16 4.17 5.26 -14.61
CA ASP A 16 3.01 4.39 -14.53
C ASP A 16 2.22 4.37 -15.83
N ARG A 17 2.39 3.29 -16.60
CA ARG A 17 1.65 3.03 -17.85
C ARG A 17 0.34 2.27 -17.63
N VAL A 18 0.06 1.86 -16.39
CA VAL A 18 -1.11 1.03 -16.03
C VAL A 18 -1.80 1.65 -14.81
N THR A 19 -2.01 2.97 -14.89
CA THR A 19 -2.76 3.72 -13.88
C THR A 19 -4.24 3.33 -13.91
N VAL A 20 -4.88 3.41 -12.75
CA VAL A 20 -6.34 3.35 -12.66
C VAL A 20 -6.93 4.55 -13.43
N ILE A 21 -7.75 4.25 -14.43
CA ILE A 21 -8.57 5.25 -15.12
C ILE A 21 -9.58 5.81 -14.12
N ASP A 22 -9.76 7.13 -14.11
CA ASP A 22 -10.67 7.85 -13.21
C ASP A 22 -10.43 7.57 -11.71
N SER A 23 -9.17 7.38 -11.31
CA SER A 23 -8.76 7.22 -9.91
C SER A 23 -9.30 8.32 -8.98
N GLY A 24 -9.43 9.55 -9.48
CA GLY A 24 -10.07 10.65 -8.76
C GLY A 24 -11.53 10.40 -8.42
N ASP A 25 -12.32 9.83 -9.33
CA ASP A 25 -13.73 9.51 -9.10
C ASP A 25 -13.89 8.34 -8.13
N VAL A 26 -12.99 7.35 -8.20
CA VAL A 26 -12.94 6.25 -7.21
C VAL A 26 -12.60 6.80 -5.83
N LEU A 27 -11.61 7.68 -5.73
CA LEU A 27 -11.24 8.33 -4.46
C LEU A 27 -12.38 9.18 -3.90
N ARG A 28 -13.03 9.99 -4.75
CA ARG A 28 -14.22 10.79 -4.39
C ARG A 28 -15.34 9.89 -3.85
N SER A 29 -15.63 8.80 -4.55
CA SER A 29 -16.67 7.83 -4.16
C SER A 29 -16.34 7.12 -2.84
N ALA A 30 -15.07 6.76 -2.63
CA ALA A 30 -14.61 6.14 -1.39
C ALA A 30 -14.77 7.08 -0.18
N LEU A 31 -14.40 8.35 -0.34
CA LEU A 31 -14.58 9.37 0.71
C LEU A 31 -16.06 9.65 1.00
N ALA A 32 -16.89 9.82 -0.03
CA ALA A 32 -18.33 10.04 0.11
C ALA A 32 -19.03 8.87 0.81
N SER A 33 -18.55 7.64 0.56
CA SER A 33 -19.07 6.42 1.18
C SER A 33 -18.46 6.12 2.55
N LYS A 34 -17.58 6.99 3.08
CA LYS A 34 -16.90 6.83 4.37
C LYS A 34 -16.14 5.50 4.48
N ILE A 35 -15.43 5.11 3.42
CA ILE A 35 -14.56 3.93 3.44
C ILE A 35 -13.33 4.23 4.30
N ASP A 36 -13.04 3.38 5.28
CA ASP A 36 -11.86 3.54 6.15
C ASP A 36 -10.56 3.04 5.51
N LEU A 37 -10.65 1.99 4.68
CA LEU A 37 -9.50 1.33 4.06
C LEU A 37 -9.73 0.94 2.60
N VAL A 38 -8.79 1.33 1.74
CA VAL A 38 -8.62 0.80 0.37
C VAL A 38 -7.39 -0.08 0.34
N ILE A 39 -7.51 -1.32 -0.15
CA ILE A 39 -6.38 -2.23 -0.35
C ILE A 39 -6.07 -2.40 -1.83
N CYS A 40 -4.78 -2.32 -2.16
CA CYS A 40 -4.24 -2.30 -3.52
C CYS A 40 -3.04 -3.26 -3.68
N GLY A 41 -2.61 -3.52 -4.92
CA GLY A 41 -1.42 -4.31 -5.25
C GLY A 41 -0.69 -3.83 -6.53
N HIS A 42 -0.59 -4.71 -7.53
CA HIS A 42 -0.03 -4.46 -8.87
C HIS A 42 1.48 -4.15 -8.96
N LYS A 43 1.98 -3.14 -8.24
CA LYS A 43 3.38 -2.67 -8.38
C LYS A 43 4.41 -3.47 -7.60
N HIS A 44 3.97 -4.44 -6.79
CA HIS A 44 4.82 -5.25 -5.91
C HIS A 44 5.66 -4.41 -4.93
N ARG A 45 5.17 -3.22 -4.57
CA ARG A 45 5.79 -2.32 -3.58
C ARG A 45 4.81 -2.10 -2.44
N PRO A 46 5.12 -2.55 -1.22
CA PRO A 46 4.29 -2.21 -0.08
C PRO A 46 4.37 -0.71 0.21
N TRP A 47 3.22 -0.09 0.45
CA TRP A 47 3.13 1.34 0.76
C TRP A 47 1.87 1.69 1.53
N PHE A 48 1.92 2.76 2.33
CA PHE A 48 0.79 3.25 3.10
C PHE A 48 0.55 4.73 2.86
N TRP A 49 -0.70 5.08 2.57
CA TRP A 49 -1.19 6.46 2.55
C TRP A 49 -2.22 6.66 3.65
N ASN A 50 -2.07 7.70 4.46
CA ASN A 50 -3.00 8.04 5.52
C ASN A 50 -3.57 9.45 5.28
N PHE A 51 -4.87 9.53 4.97
CA PHE A 51 -5.62 10.78 4.77
C PHE A 51 -6.55 11.09 5.96
N GLY A 52 -6.19 10.62 7.16
CA GLY A 52 -7.01 10.74 8.36
C GLY A 52 -8.11 9.68 8.38
N ASN A 53 -9.26 9.96 7.78
CA ASN A 53 -10.42 9.07 7.79
C ASN A 53 -10.36 7.93 6.75
N LEU A 54 -9.48 8.07 5.75
CA LEU A 54 -9.28 7.06 4.72
C LEU A 54 -7.79 6.69 4.68
N SER A 55 -7.50 5.41 4.78
CA SER A 55 -6.18 4.85 4.53
C SER A 55 -6.15 4.05 3.23
N ILE A 56 -5.01 4.05 2.54
CA ILE A 56 -4.77 3.22 1.37
C ILE A 56 -3.52 2.38 1.62
N ALA A 57 -3.67 1.06 1.63
CA ALA A 57 -2.58 0.11 1.81
C ALA A 57 -2.30 -0.62 0.50
N ASN A 58 -1.12 -0.38 -0.08
CA ASN A 58 -0.62 -1.17 -1.18
C ASN A 58 0.17 -2.36 -0.62
N ALA A 59 -0.18 -3.57 -1.04
CA ALA A 59 0.57 -4.78 -0.73
C ALA A 59 1.79 -4.90 -1.66
N GLY A 60 2.82 -5.62 -1.18
CA GLY A 60 3.91 -6.08 -2.02
C GLY A 60 3.48 -7.26 -2.90
N THR A 61 4.31 -8.29 -2.94
CA THR A 61 4.03 -9.54 -3.65
C THR A 61 4.49 -10.71 -2.80
N ALA A 62 3.71 -11.77 -2.72
CA ALA A 62 4.05 -12.93 -1.89
C ALA A 62 4.98 -13.92 -2.60
N SER A 63 5.13 -13.82 -3.92
CA SER A 63 5.70 -14.90 -4.74
C SER A 63 6.33 -14.43 -6.06
N SER A 64 6.77 -13.18 -6.16
CA SER A 64 7.37 -12.67 -7.39
C SER A 64 8.77 -12.12 -7.15
N GLU A 65 9.69 -12.47 -8.02
CA GLU A 65 11.06 -11.91 -8.04
C GLU A 65 11.09 -10.46 -8.56
N ARG A 66 9.98 -9.98 -9.15
CA ARG A 66 9.86 -8.61 -9.67
C ARG A 66 9.43 -7.64 -8.57
N VAL A 67 10.28 -7.49 -7.58
CA VAL A 67 10.09 -6.55 -6.46
C VAL A 67 10.66 -5.16 -6.81
N ARG A 68 10.09 -4.12 -6.20
CA ARG A 68 10.56 -2.73 -6.35
C ARG A 68 10.68 -2.09 -4.97
N GLY A 69 11.73 -1.32 -4.73
CA GLY A 69 11.96 -0.52 -3.50
C GLY A 69 12.08 -1.29 -2.17
N LEU A 70 11.62 -2.54 -2.11
CA LEU A 70 11.83 -3.50 -1.03
C LEU A 70 12.03 -4.88 -1.67
N PHE A 71 13.24 -5.43 -1.56
CA PHE A 71 13.63 -6.65 -2.24
C PHE A 71 13.20 -7.93 -1.52
N GLU A 72 11.97 -7.97 -1.01
CA GLU A 72 11.43 -9.05 -0.19
C GLU A 72 10.02 -9.42 -0.62
N ASN A 73 9.68 -10.72 -0.58
CA ASN A 73 8.30 -11.17 -0.71
C ASN A 73 7.52 -10.82 0.56
N THR A 74 6.39 -10.15 0.39
CA THR A 74 5.59 -9.62 1.49
C THR A 74 4.09 -9.73 1.26
N TYR A 75 3.34 -9.71 2.34
CA TYR A 75 1.88 -9.55 2.36
C TYR A 75 1.48 -8.63 3.52
N ASN A 76 0.25 -8.11 3.49
CA ASN A 76 -0.29 -7.34 4.60
C ASN A 76 -1.10 -8.22 5.56
N ILE A 77 -0.99 -7.92 6.85
CA ILE A 77 -1.89 -8.42 7.88
C ILE A 77 -2.73 -7.25 8.35
N ILE A 78 -4.05 -7.33 8.17
CA ILE A 78 -4.99 -6.29 8.55
C ILE A 78 -5.68 -6.75 9.82
N THR A 79 -5.53 -6.00 10.90
CA THR A 79 -6.20 -6.24 12.18
C THR A 79 -7.29 -5.18 12.34
N ILE A 80 -8.51 -5.63 12.58
CA ILE A 80 -9.67 -4.75 12.84
C ILE A 80 -10.14 -5.07 14.26
N ASP A 81 -9.99 -4.12 15.17
CA ASP A 81 -10.41 -4.26 16.57
C ASP A 81 -11.09 -2.97 17.04
N LYS A 82 -12.32 -3.09 17.57
CA LYS A 82 -13.12 -1.95 18.08
C LYS A 82 -13.16 -0.75 17.13
N GLY A 83 -13.32 -1.02 15.84
CA GLY A 83 -13.35 0.01 14.79
C GLY A 83 -11.99 0.64 14.44
N LYS A 84 -10.89 0.19 15.06
CA LYS A 84 -9.53 0.61 14.71
C LYS A 84 -8.93 -0.38 13.72
N ILE A 85 -8.39 0.15 12.63
CA ILE A 85 -7.72 -0.61 11.58
C ILE A 85 -6.20 -0.45 11.77
N ARG A 86 -5.49 -1.57 11.84
CA ARG A 86 -4.02 -1.63 11.78
C ARG A 86 -3.60 -2.46 10.58
N VAL A 87 -2.67 -1.93 9.80
CA VAL A 87 -2.08 -2.64 8.66
C VAL A 87 -0.61 -2.87 8.93
N ASP A 88 -0.22 -4.14 8.98
CA ASP A 88 1.18 -4.54 9.13
C ASP A 88 1.70 -5.12 7.82
N LEU A 89 2.98 -4.87 7.54
CA LEU A 89 3.76 -5.59 6.56
C LEU A 89 4.32 -6.87 7.18
N LYS A 90 4.15 -8.00 6.50
CA LYS A 90 4.78 -9.27 6.86
C LYS A 90 5.68 -9.73 5.73
N ILE A 91 6.98 -9.87 6.03
CA ILE A 91 7.93 -10.55 5.14
C ILE A 91 7.66 -12.06 5.23
N VAL A 92 7.58 -12.73 4.08
CA VAL A 92 7.40 -14.18 4.00
C VAL A 92 8.56 -14.85 4.73
N GLY A 93 8.27 -15.66 5.76
CA GLY A 93 9.29 -16.24 6.64
C GLY A 93 10.02 -15.26 7.59
N GLY A 94 9.90 -13.95 7.39
CA GLY A 94 10.66 -12.93 8.12
C GLY A 94 9.90 -12.21 9.24
N LYS A 95 10.23 -10.94 9.47
CA LYS A 95 9.59 -10.10 10.50
C LYS A 95 8.22 -9.55 10.07
N ARG A 96 7.39 -9.21 11.07
CA ARG A 96 6.19 -8.37 10.94
C ARG A 96 6.53 -6.98 11.46
N ILE A 97 6.19 -5.94 10.70
CA ILE A 97 6.35 -4.54 11.11
C ILE A 97 5.08 -3.77 10.74
N PRO A 98 4.70 -2.71 11.47
CA PRO A 98 3.65 -1.80 11.01
C PRO A 98 3.98 -1.27 9.61
N LEU A 99 2.99 -1.25 8.72
CA LEU A 99 3.22 -0.80 7.34
C LEU A 99 3.52 0.71 7.29
N GLN A 100 3.00 1.47 8.25
CA GLN A 100 3.28 2.90 8.44
C GLN A 100 4.79 3.15 8.66
N ASP A 101 5.45 2.34 9.50
CA ASP A 101 6.88 2.48 9.81
C ASP A 101 7.78 2.36 8.57
N LEU A 102 7.35 1.59 7.56
CA LEU A 102 8.07 1.49 6.27
C LEU A 102 8.12 2.86 5.56
N VAL A 103 7.04 3.63 5.63
CA VAL A 103 6.90 4.92 4.96
C VAL A 103 7.57 6.02 5.76
N GLU A 104 7.50 5.98 7.09
CA GLU A 104 8.12 7.00 7.96
C GLU A 104 9.65 6.92 7.96
N ASN A 105 10.21 5.71 7.85
CA ASN A 105 11.65 5.50 7.75
C ASN A 105 12.16 5.46 6.29
N TYR A 106 11.31 5.83 5.33
CA TYR A 106 11.68 5.83 3.93
C TYR A 106 12.75 6.87 3.64
N LYS A 107 13.85 6.41 3.02
CA LYS A 107 14.85 7.27 2.38
C LYS A 107 14.86 6.98 0.89
N ARG A 108 14.89 8.02 0.06
CA ARG A 108 15.00 7.83 -1.38
C ARG A 108 16.38 7.26 -1.71
N PHE A 109 16.42 6.34 -2.66
CA PHE A 109 17.68 5.79 -3.16
C PHE A 109 18.59 6.94 -3.65
N GLY A 110 19.79 7.07 -3.07
CA GLY A 110 20.76 8.12 -3.38
C GLY A 110 20.77 9.33 -2.43
N GLU A 111 19.92 9.35 -1.40
CA GLU A 111 19.94 10.36 -0.32
C GLU A 111 20.67 9.85 0.95
N GLU A 112 21.66 8.96 0.77
CA GLU A 112 22.53 8.47 1.86
C GLU A 112 23.62 9.47 2.26
#